data_AF-A0A5M9K5Q0-F1
#
_entry.id   AF-A0A5M9K5Q0-F1
#
_cell.length_a   1.000
_cell.length_b   1.000
_cell.length_c   1.000
_cell.angle_alpha   90.00
_cell.angle_beta   90.00
_cell.angle_gamma   90.00
#
_symmetry.space_group_name_H-M   'P 1'
#
loop_
_entity.id
_entity.type
_entity.pdbx_description
1 polymer ?
#
loop_
_entity_poly.entity_id
_entity_poly.type
_entity_poly.pdbx_seq_one_letter_code
_entity_poly.pdbx_strand_id
1 'polypeptide(L)'
;MYVEHLLPSRIEQPYPIVFIHGQGMTGTNWLNKPDGSPGWATYFISHGYEIYILDQTARGRSAWNPSGNTTLQVYPAERVMQRFTATERYGLWPQAALHTQWPGNGSIGDRIFDAFYASNVQFQSNTIIQETNMQMAGAALLNKIGPAVLLSHSQGGLMPWVIADKVPELVKAIVSIEPTGPPFQDALFPPTTPGGFTRPHGITDIPLRYEPELGIGEVVEKVLVKNEGAGEGELEECWMQIEPARQLGNLRGMKVLVETGEASFHRVYDGCTVKYLRQAGVWVEWMKLGEGEQSGINGNGHMQFLEENSDEIAGVLEGWIRSAVQGEDV
;
A
#
# COMPACT_ATOMS: atom_id res chain seq x y z
N MET A 1 2.55 -8.55 16.95
CA MET A 1 3.18 -7.96 15.76
C MET A 1 4.64 -7.72 16.09
N TYR A 2 5.55 -8.26 15.29
CA TYR A 2 6.97 -7.96 15.36
C TYR A 2 7.24 -6.59 14.76
N VAL A 3 8.16 -5.84 15.36
CA VAL A 3 8.61 -4.52 14.88
C VAL A 3 10.12 -4.44 15.09
N GLU A 4 10.86 -4.24 14.01
CA GLU A 4 12.26 -3.83 14.02
C GLU A 4 12.31 -2.31 14.16
N HIS A 5 13.15 -1.80 15.05
CA HIS A 5 13.34 -0.37 15.25
C HIS A 5 14.79 -0.01 14.93
N LEU A 6 14.99 0.83 13.92
CA LEU A 6 16.30 1.26 13.46
C LEU A 6 16.42 2.78 13.62
N LEU A 7 17.53 3.20 14.23
CA LEU A 7 17.82 4.59 14.53
C LEU A 7 18.99 5.11 13.68
N PRO A 8 18.89 6.33 13.12
CA PRO A 8 20.04 7.00 12.54
C PRO A 8 21.00 7.47 13.64
N SER A 9 22.26 7.73 13.27
CA SER A 9 23.23 8.30 14.21
C SER A 9 22.80 9.66 14.76
N ARG A 10 21.98 10.38 14.00
CA ARG A 10 21.30 11.62 14.39
C ARG A 10 19.91 11.63 13.78
N ILE A 11 18.90 11.85 14.62
CA ILE A 11 17.52 12.07 14.16
C ILE A 11 17.41 13.52 13.69
N GLU A 12 17.04 13.71 12.43
CA GLU A 12 16.89 15.03 11.81
C GLU A 12 15.45 15.30 11.36
N GLN A 13 14.58 14.28 11.43
CA GLN A 13 13.18 14.36 11.05
C GLN A 13 12.28 14.36 12.28
N PRO A 14 11.18 15.13 12.28
CA PRO A 14 10.33 15.31 13.46
C PRO A 14 9.49 14.06 13.81
N TYR A 15 9.19 13.22 12.81
CA TYR A 15 8.35 12.04 12.97
C TYR A 15 9.02 10.80 12.38
N PRO A 16 8.92 9.65 13.05
CA PRO A 16 9.39 8.39 12.50
C PRO A 16 8.51 7.91 11.34
N ILE A 17 9.05 7.00 10.52
CA ILE A 17 8.29 6.30 9.48
C ILE A 17 8.03 4.86 9.92
N VAL A 18 6.78 4.43 9.85
CA VAL A 18 6.39 3.02 10.02
C VAL A 18 6.21 2.37 8.65
N PHE A 19 7.07 1.42 8.32
CA PHE A 19 7.05 0.66 7.06
C PHE A 19 6.14 -0.57 7.15
N ILE A 20 5.14 -0.66 6.28
CA ILE A 20 4.13 -1.72 6.24
C ILE A 20 4.19 -2.46 4.90
N HIS A 21 4.77 -3.66 4.90
CA HIS A 21 4.93 -4.47 3.68
C HIS A 21 3.60 -5.01 3.11
N GLY A 22 3.62 -5.48 1.86
CA GLY A 22 2.49 -6.09 1.17
C GLY A 22 2.20 -7.57 1.50
N GLN A 23 1.34 -8.19 0.70
CA GLN A 23 0.96 -9.60 0.83
C GLN A 23 2.07 -10.53 0.37
N GLY A 24 2.27 -11.65 1.05
CA GLY A 24 3.35 -12.59 0.72
C GLY A 24 4.76 -12.09 1.10
N MET A 25 4.87 -10.90 1.66
CA MET A 25 6.12 -10.21 2.00
C MET A 25 6.32 -10.12 3.52
N THR A 26 7.50 -9.66 3.93
CA THR A 26 7.87 -9.32 5.31
C THR A 26 8.57 -7.97 5.35
N GLY A 27 8.95 -7.48 6.55
CA GLY A 27 9.75 -6.28 6.71
C GLY A 27 11.11 -6.34 6.00
N THR A 28 11.61 -7.55 5.70
CA THR A 28 12.87 -7.78 4.99
C THR A 28 12.94 -7.05 3.65
N ASN A 29 11.81 -6.89 2.95
CA ASN A 29 11.78 -6.27 1.64
C ASN A 29 12.07 -4.75 1.68
N TRP A 30 12.08 -4.12 2.85
CA TRP A 30 12.52 -2.73 3.01
C TRP A 30 14.02 -2.60 3.29
N LEU A 31 14.70 -3.67 3.71
CA LEU A 31 16.09 -3.64 4.19
C LEU A 31 17.10 -3.58 3.03
N ASN A 32 17.10 -4.64 2.21
CA ASN A 32 17.98 -4.80 1.07
C ASN A 32 17.15 -5.20 -0.14
N LYS A 33 17.56 -4.75 -1.32
CA LYS A 33 16.98 -5.20 -2.59
C LYS A 33 17.43 -6.64 -2.90
N PRO A 34 16.73 -7.35 -3.80
CA PRO A 34 17.05 -8.76 -4.10
C PRO A 34 18.42 -8.95 -4.79
N ASP A 35 19.00 -7.89 -5.35
CA ASP A 35 20.35 -7.87 -5.90
C ASP A 35 21.46 -7.68 -4.84
N GLY A 36 21.07 -7.47 -3.57
CA GLY A 36 21.94 -7.24 -2.43
C GLY A 36 22.25 -5.77 -2.15
N SER A 37 21.84 -4.84 -3.02
CA SER A 37 22.01 -3.42 -2.80
C SER A 37 21.14 -2.90 -1.64
N PRO A 38 21.47 -1.73 -1.06
CA PRO A 38 20.66 -1.14 0.01
C PRO A 38 19.22 -0.85 -0.44
N GLY A 39 18.25 -1.12 0.43
CA GLY A 39 16.84 -0.75 0.24
C GLY A 39 16.47 0.55 0.96
N TRP A 40 15.17 0.86 0.94
CA TRP A 40 14.64 2.11 1.51
C TRP A 40 14.88 2.30 3.01
N ALA A 41 15.04 1.24 3.80
CA ALA A 41 15.47 1.38 5.19
C ALA A 41 16.80 2.15 5.29
N THR A 42 17.76 1.82 4.42
CA THR A 42 19.06 2.51 4.37
C THR A 42 18.90 3.95 3.88
N TYR A 43 18.06 4.17 2.86
CA TYR A 43 17.76 5.50 2.33
C TYR A 43 17.19 6.44 3.40
N PHE A 44 16.10 6.04 4.07
CA PHE A 44 15.43 6.91 5.04
C PHE A 44 16.26 7.10 6.33
N ILE A 45 17.01 6.07 6.78
CA ILE A 45 17.96 6.23 7.90
C ILE A 45 19.06 7.23 7.54
N SER A 46 19.64 7.17 6.33
CA SER A 46 20.69 8.11 5.94
C SER A 46 20.18 9.55 5.81
N HIS A 47 18.85 9.73 5.65
CA HIS A 47 18.17 11.02 5.60
C HIS A 47 17.62 11.49 6.97
N GLY A 48 18.02 10.79 8.05
CA GLY A 48 17.77 11.20 9.43
C GLY A 48 16.40 10.80 9.99
N TYR A 49 15.70 9.88 9.33
CA TYR A 49 14.46 9.29 9.86
C TYR A 49 14.77 8.17 10.86
N GLU A 50 14.09 8.21 12.01
CA GLU A 50 13.83 7.01 12.81
C GLU A 50 12.82 6.12 12.08
N ILE A 51 13.06 4.81 12.00
CA ILE A 51 12.18 3.91 11.23
C ILE A 51 11.76 2.67 12.03
N TYR A 52 10.50 2.29 11.85
CA TYR A 52 9.89 1.09 12.42
C TYR A 52 9.44 0.18 11.29
N ILE A 53 10.04 -0.99 11.16
CA ILE A 53 9.74 -1.95 10.11
C ILE A 53 9.00 -3.12 10.73
N LEU A 54 7.72 -3.27 10.39
CA LEU A 54 6.90 -4.35 10.95
C LEU A 54 6.94 -5.61 10.09
N ASP A 55 6.74 -6.75 10.74
CA ASP A 55 6.12 -7.90 10.09
C ASP A 55 4.65 -7.89 10.50
N GLN A 56 3.73 -7.83 9.53
CA GLN A 56 2.29 -7.82 9.79
C GLN A 56 1.87 -9.00 10.69
N THR A 57 0.73 -8.89 11.37
CA THR A 57 0.22 -10.00 12.20
C THR A 57 0.08 -11.29 11.40
N ALA A 58 0.45 -12.43 12.01
CA ALA A 58 0.48 -13.74 11.36
C ALA A 58 1.34 -13.78 10.06
N ARG A 59 2.50 -13.13 10.07
CA ARG A 59 3.48 -13.09 8.97
C ARG A 59 4.91 -13.11 9.52
N GLY A 60 5.80 -13.90 8.92
CA GLY A 60 7.22 -13.87 9.27
C GLY A 60 7.46 -14.09 10.77
N ARG A 61 8.07 -13.09 11.44
CA ARG A 61 8.39 -13.11 12.88
C ARG A 61 7.17 -12.86 13.77
N SER A 62 6.06 -12.38 13.20
CA SER A 62 4.77 -12.32 13.89
C SER A 62 4.09 -13.68 13.86
N ALA A 63 4.20 -14.42 14.96
CA ALA A 63 3.68 -15.78 15.09
C ALA A 63 2.21 -15.92 14.64
N TRP A 64 1.94 -17.02 13.94
CA TRP A 64 0.61 -17.44 13.55
C TRP A 64 0.08 -18.52 14.51
N ASN A 65 -1.22 -18.49 14.81
CA ASN A 65 -1.88 -19.51 15.63
C ASN A 65 -2.58 -20.55 14.73
N PRO A 66 -2.04 -21.78 14.57
CA PRO A 66 -2.64 -22.80 13.71
C PRO A 66 -4.00 -23.32 14.20
N SER A 67 -4.35 -23.11 15.47
CA SER A 67 -5.65 -23.49 16.04
C SER A 67 -6.68 -22.36 16.03
N GLY A 68 -6.33 -21.17 15.49
CA GLY A 68 -7.14 -19.96 15.55
C GLY A 68 -8.27 -19.83 14.53
N ASN A 69 -8.70 -20.92 13.88
CA ASN A 69 -9.64 -20.89 12.74
C ASN A 69 -9.22 -19.91 11.63
N THR A 70 -7.96 -19.98 11.26
CA THR A 70 -7.34 -19.12 10.25
C THR A 70 -6.61 -19.96 9.22
N THR A 71 -6.46 -19.43 8.01
CA THR A 71 -5.83 -20.14 6.89
C THR A 71 -4.69 -19.30 6.34
N LEU A 72 -3.55 -19.95 6.11
CA LEU A 72 -2.43 -19.34 5.41
C LEU A 72 -2.43 -19.76 3.93
N GLN A 73 -2.04 -18.83 3.06
CA GLN A 73 -1.83 -19.05 1.63
C GLN A 73 -0.46 -18.54 1.21
N VAL A 74 0.02 -18.98 0.05
CA VAL A 74 1.28 -18.51 -0.55
C VAL A 74 1.06 -18.28 -2.04
N TYR A 75 1.80 -17.34 -2.62
CA TYR A 75 1.79 -17.15 -4.06
C TYR A 75 2.74 -18.14 -4.75
N PRO A 76 2.29 -18.80 -5.83
CA PRO A 76 3.18 -19.59 -6.67
C PRO A 76 4.16 -18.67 -7.42
N ALA A 77 5.36 -19.17 -7.72
CA ALA A 77 6.42 -18.41 -8.37
C ALA A 77 5.96 -17.81 -9.71
N GLU A 78 5.14 -18.54 -10.47
CA GLU A 78 4.60 -18.08 -11.75
C GLU A 78 3.74 -16.84 -11.58
N ARG A 79 2.96 -16.75 -10.49
CA ARG A 79 2.15 -15.55 -10.21
C ARG A 79 3.04 -14.36 -9.87
N VAL A 80 4.07 -14.57 -9.06
CA VAL A 80 5.03 -13.53 -8.67
C VAL A 80 5.74 -13.00 -9.92
N MET A 81 6.22 -13.89 -10.78
CA MET A 81 6.86 -13.55 -12.05
C MET A 81 5.94 -12.74 -12.97
N GLN A 82 4.71 -13.23 -13.19
CA GLN A 82 3.76 -12.62 -14.11
C GLN A 82 3.25 -11.25 -13.69
N ARG A 83 3.19 -10.98 -12.39
CA ARG A 83 2.54 -9.78 -11.86
C ARG A 83 3.49 -8.75 -11.29
N PHE A 84 4.72 -9.14 -10.93
CA PHE A 84 5.59 -8.27 -10.15
C PHE A 84 6.97 -8.05 -10.76
N THR A 85 7.59 -9.06 -11.38
CA THR A 85 9.02 -8.98 -11.74
C THR A 85 9.31 -9.05 -13.23
N ALA A 86 8.48 -9.69 -14.04
CA ALA A 86 8.65 -9.81 -15.49
C ALA A 86 7.36 -9.49 -16.25
N THR A 87 6.71 -8.41 -15.85
CA THR A 87 5.35 -8.06 -16.27
C THR A 87 5.24 -7.78 -17.77
N GLU A 88 6.30 -7.23 -18.35
CA GLU A 88 6.45 -6.90 -19.77
C GLU A 88 6.37 -8.13 -20.68
N ARG A 89 6.71 -9.31 -20.15
CA ARG A 89 6.66 -10.58 -20.90
C ARG A 89 5.25 -11.13 -21.08
N TYR A 90 4.33 -10.73 -20.22
CA TYR A 90 2.98 -11.30 -20.17
C TYR A 90 1.91 -10.35 -20.66
N GLY A 91 2.11 -9.03 -20.56
CA GLY A 91 1.17 -8.05 -21.11
C GLY A 91 -0.23 -8.17 -20.51
N LEU A 92 -0.35 -8.49 -19.22
CA LEU A 92 -1.64 -8.78 -18.57
C LEU A 92 -2.49 -7.52 -18.31
N TRP A 93 -1.92 -6.34 -18.45
CA TRP A 93 -2.59 -5.04 -18.40
C TRP A 93 -1.91 -4.07 -19.39
N PRO A 94 -2.57 -2.96 -19.76
CA PRO A 94 -2.11 -2.09 -20.84
C PRO A 94 -0.68 -1.56 -20.65
N GLN A 95 -0.31 -1.21 -19.42
CA GLN A 95 0.97 -0.58 -19.11
C GLN A 95 2.11 -1.57 -18.84
N ALA A 96 1.84 -2.89 -18.81
CA ALA A 96 2.84 -3.90 -18.42
C ALA A 96 4.11 -3.86 -19.30
N ALA A 97 3.96 -3.51 -20.58
CA ALA A 97 5.08 -3.42 -21.52
C ALA A 97 6.10 -2.32 -21.20
N LEU A 98 5.77 -1.38 -20.29
CA LEU A 98 6.66 -0.31 -19.87
C LEU A 98 7.65 -0.76 -18.79
N HIS A 99 7.47 -1.94 -18.19
CA HIS A 99 8.28 -2.39 -17.05
C HIS A 99 9.73 -2.67 -17.48
N THR A 100 10.66 -1.88 -16.93
CA THR A 100 12.08 -1.91 -17.33
C THR A 100 13.05 -1.77 -16.17
N GLN A 101 12.58 -1.43 -14.96
CA GLN A 101 13.44 -1.12 -13.82
C GLN A 101 13.73 -2.33 -12.90
N TRP A 102 13.24 -3.53 -13.22
CA TRP A 102 13.57 -4.71 -12.42
C TRP A 102 15.05 -5.07 -12.59
N PRO A 103 15.84 -5.23 -11.51
CA PRO A 103 17.24 -5.61 -11.60
C PRO A 103 17.33 -7.07 -12.09
N GLY A 104 17.55 -7.28 -13.39
CA GLY A 104 17.59 -8.61 -14.03
C GLY A 104 16.38 -8.88 -14.93
N ASN A 105 16.19 -10.14 -15.34
CA ASN A 105 15.12 -10.47 -16.31
C ASN A 105 13.77 -10.85 -15.68
N GLY A 106 13.72 -10.86 -14.34
CA GLY A 106 12.51 -11.09 -13.56
C GLY A 106 11.90 -12.49 -13.64
N SER A 107 12.55 -13.43 -14.33
CA SER A 107 11.99 -14.76 -14.61
C SER A 107 12.49 -15.83 -13.63
N ILE A 108 11.71 -16.91 -13.45
CA ILE A 108 12.11 -18.07 -12.65
C ILE A 108 13.48 -18.60 -13.12
N GLY A 109 14.43 -18.77 -12.19
CA GLY A 109 15.80 -19.19 -12.47
C GLY A 109 16.78 -18.03 -12.71
N ASP A 110 16.31 -16.79 -12.80
CA ASP A 110 17.16 -15.61 -12.66
C ASP A 110 17.51 -15.40 -11.19
N ARG A 111 18.79 -15.12 -10.89
CA ARG A 111 19.28 -15.02 -9.51
C ARG A 111 18.53 -13.97 -8.68
N ILE A 112 18.08 -12.89 -9.30
CA ILE A 112 17.44 -11.77 -8.60
C ILE A 112 15.98 -12.10 -8.34
N PHE A 113 15.30 -12.71 -9.31
CA PHE A 113 13.97 -13.28 -9.09
C PHE A 113 13.99 -14.35 -8.00
N ASP A 114 14.92 -15.30 -8.06
CA ASP A 114 14.99 -16.40 -7.10
C ASP A 114 15.27 -15.89 -5.67
N ALA A 115 16.15 -14.89 -5.53
CA ALA A 115 16.39 -14.22 -4.25
C ALA A 115 15.13 -13.50 -3.73
N PHE A 116 14.41 -12.80 -4.60
CA PHE A 116 13.14 -12.16 -4.24
C PHE A 116 12.09 -13.19 -3.81
N TYR A 117 11.87 -14.24 -4.60
CA TYR A 117 10.89 -15.27 -4.32
C TYR A 117 11.22 -16.05 -3.04
N ALA A 118 12.50 -16.30 -2.76
CA ALA A 118 12.94 -16.90 -1.50
C ALA A 118 12.61 -16.05 -0.25
N SER A 119 12.42 -14.73 -0.41
CA SER A 119 11.97 -13.84 0.66
C SER A 119 10.44 -13.86 0.88
N ASN A 120 9.68 -14.46 -0.05
CA ASN A 120 8.22 -14.52 0.05
C ASN A 120 7.81 -15.58 1.08
N VAL A 121 6.75 -15.31 1.83
CA VAL A 121 6.24 -16.17 2.91
C VAL A 121 4.72 -16.31 2.85
N GLN A 122 4.17 -17.26 3.60
CA GLN A 122 2.73 -17.44 3.67
C GLN A 122 2.02 -16.26 4.37
N PHE A 123 0.76 -16.02 4.03
CA PHE A 123 -0.05 -14.92 4.56
C PHE A 123 -1.46 -15.37 4.94
N GLN A 124 -2.09 -14.67 5.89
CA GLN A 124 -3.50 -14.86 6.23
C GLN A 124 -4.40 -14.61 5.02
N SER A 125 -5.22 -15.60 4.66
CA SER A 125 -6.14 -15.47 3.52
C SER A 125 -7.44 -14.74 3.88
N ASN A 126 -7.80 -14.68 5.16
CA ASN A 126 -8.96 -13.92 5.62
C ASN A 126 -8.58 -12.45 5.87
N THR A 127 -9.01 -11.57 4.97
CA THR A 127 -8.68 -10.13 5.01
C THR A 127 -9.30 -9.42 6.22
N ILE A 128 -10.53 -9.78 6.63
CA ILE A 128 -11.18 -9.25 7.85
C ILE A 128 -10.31 -9.53 9.08
N ILE A 129 -9.81 -10.76 9.24
CA ILE A 129 -8.92 -11.12 10.36
C ILE A 129 -7.61 -10.34 10.28
N GLN A 130 -7.06 -10.17 9.08
CA GLN A 130 -5.82 -9.44 8.87
C GLN A 130 -5.97 -7.96 9.24
N GLU A 131 -6.97 -7.27 8.69
CA GLU A 131 -7.25 -5.86 8.98
C GLU A 131 -7.60 -5.62 10.45
N THR A 132 -8.44 -6.47 11.06
CA THR A 132 -8.81 -6.35 12.48
C THR A 132 -7.58 -6.43 13.38
N ASN A 133 -6.70 -7.42 13.15
CA ASN A 133 -5.51 -7.61 13.95
C ASN A 133 -4.46 -6.51 13.70
N MET A 134 -4.31 -6.05 12.47
CA MET A 134 -3.42 -4.95 12.13
C MET A 134 -3.90 -3.61 12.67
N GLN A 135 -5.20 -3.33 12.68
CA GLN A 135 -5.76 -2.14 13.33
C GLN A 135 -5.39 -2.12 14.82
N MET A 136 -5.64 -3.22 15.54
CA MET A 136 -5.33 -3.31 16.96
C MET A 136 -3.81 -3.21 17.24
N ALA A 137 -3.00 -3.95 16.49
CA ALA A 137 -1.56 -3.98 16.70
C ALA A 137 -0.87 -2.68 16.27
N GLY A 138 -1.31 -2.07 15.16
CA GLY A 138 -0.82 -0.78 14.67
C GLY A 138 -1.20 0.36 15.59
N ALA A 139 -2.44 0.41 16.08
CA ALA A 139 -2.84 1.38 17.10
C ALA A 139 -2.03 1.22 18.39
N ALA A 140 -1.77 -0.02 18.83
CA ALA A 140 -0.92 -0.27 20.00
C ALA A 140 0.55 0.16 19.77
N LEU A 141 1.08 0.01 18.55
CA LEU A 141 2.39 0.51 18.19
C LEU A 141 2.45 2.04 18.27
N LEU A 142 1.51 2.74 17.63
CA LEU A 142 1.48 4.21 17.65
C LEU A 142 1.29 4.76 19.06
N ASN A 143 0.44 4.14 19.89
CA ASN A 143 0.33 4.52 21.31
C ASN A 143 1.65 4.35 22.09
N LYS A 144 2.55 3.47 21.64
CA LYS A 144 3.86 3.24 22.25
C LYS A 144 4.93 4.22 21.75
N ILE A 145 4.94 4.53 20.47
CA ILE A 145 6.02 5.32 19.82
C ILE A 145 5.67 6.79 19.62
N GLY A 146 4.39 7.15 19.77
CA GLY A 146 3.89 8.48 19.47
C GLY A 146 3.51 8.68 17.99
N PRO A 147 3.32 9.94 17.57
CA PRO A 147 2.85 10.23 16.22
C PRO A 147 3.87 9.84 15.13
N ALA A 148 3.40 9.29 14.01
CA ALA A 148 4.25 8.79 12.95
C ALA A 148 3.65 8.98 11.55
N VAL A 149 4.51 8.86 10.53
CA VAL A 149 4.09 8.69 9.13
C VAL A 149 3.95 7.19 8.85
N LEU A 150 2.84 6.79 8.23
CA LEU A 150 2.62 5.40 7.82
C LEU A 150 2.94 5.26 6.33
N LEU A 151 3.97 4.48 5.99
CA LEU A 151 4.35 4.16 4.62
C LEU A 151 4.06 2.69 4.35
N SER A 152 3.19 2.41 3.39
CA SER A 152 2.68 1.07 3.12
C SER A 152 2.72 0.71 1.64
N HIS A 153 2.61 -0.59 1.36
CA HIS A 153 2.62 -1.12 -0.01
C HIS A 153 1.54 -2.18 -0.23
N SER A 154 0.88 -2.18 -1.40
CA SER A 154 0.02 -3.28 -1.87
C SER A 154 -1.12 -3.58 -0.88
N GLN A 155 -1.29 -4.84 -0.46
CA GLN A 155 -2.21 -5.22 0.63
C GLN A 155 -1.95 -4.45 1.93
N GLY A 156 -0.68 -4.14 2.22
CA GLY A 156 -0.31 -3.29 3.35
C GLY A 156 -0.92 -1.89 3.24
N GLY A 157 -1.23 -1.43 2.02
CA GLY A 157 -1.91 -0.17 1.71
C GLY A 157 -3.22 0.07 2.44
N LEU A 158 -3.92 -1.00 2.85
CA LEU A 158 -5.19 -0.91 3.58
C LEU A 158 -4.99 -0.71 5.08
N MET A 159 -3.83 -1.11 5.60
CA MET A 159 -3.56 -1.11 7.04
C MET A 159 -3.50 0.32 7.61
N PRO A 160 -2.89 1.32 6.94
CA PRO A 160 -2.96 2.69 7.40
C PRO A 160 -4.38 3.22 7.56
N TRP A 161 -5.33 2.88 6.68
CA TRP A 161 -6.71 3.37 6.78
C TRP A 161 -7.36 2.91 8.09
N VAL A 162 -7.26 1.62 8.39
CA VAL A 162 -7.88 1.05 9.61
C VAL A 162 -7.15 1.50 10.87
N ILE A 163 -5.82 1.68 10.82
CA ILE A 163 -5.03 2.19 11.95
C ILE A 163 -5.39 3.66 12.22
N ALA A 164 -5.41 4.50 11.18
CA ALA A 164 -5.80 5.90 11.25
C ALA A 164 -7.22 6.09 11.75
N ASP A 165 -8.16 5.24 11.32
CA ASP A 165 -9.53 5.27 11.85
C ASP A 165 -9.59 5.00 13.36
N LYS A 166 -8.61 4.29 13.91
CA LYS A 166 -8.55 3.93 15.33
C LYS A 166 -7.84 4.95 16.21
N VAL A 167 -6.76 5.56 15.71
CA VAL A 167 -5.90 6.52 16.43
C VAL A 167 -5.50 7.69 15.51
N PRO A 168 -6.48 8.46 15.00
CA PRO A 168 -6.24 9.47 13.97
C PRO A 168 -5.24 10.55 14.40
N GLU A 169 -5.20 10.87 15.69
CA GLU A 169 -4.31 11.87 16.29
C GLU A 169 -2.82 11.48 16.27
N LEU A 170 -2.51 10.19 16.07
CA LEU A 170 -1.15 9.68 16.01
C LEU A 170 -0.64 9.45 14.57
N VAL A 171 -1.47 9.71 13.56
CA VAL A 171 -1.08 9.55 12.15
C VAL A 171 -0.86 10.92 11.53
N LYS A 172 0.38 11.24 11.20
CA LYS A 172 0.77 12.55 10.65
C LYS A 172 0.57 12.63 9.14
N ALA A 173 0.85 11.54 8.45
CA ALA A 173 0.57 11.38 7.04
C ALA A 173 0.51 9.89 6.68
N ILE A 174 -0.16 9.57 5.57
CA ILE A 174 -0.16 8.24 4.98
C ILE A 174 0.44 8.31 3.59
N VAL A 175 1.45 7.47 3.33
CA VAL A 175 1.97 7.18 1.99
C VAL A 175 1.57 5.75 1.65
N SER A 176 0.67 5.60 0.70
CA SER A 176 0.15 4.31 0.26
C SER A 176 0.62 4.04 -1.16
N ILE A 177 1.62 3.18 -1.27
CA ILE A 177 2.24 2.77 -2.54
C ILE A 177 1.38 1.65 -3.08
N GLU A 178 0.62 1.96 -4.12
CA GLU A 178 -0.21 1.00 -4.82
C GLU A 178 -1.12 0.20 -3.87
N PRO A 179 -2.03 0.86 -3.13
CA PRO A 179 -2.92 0.17 -2.19
C PRO A 179 -3.85 -0.80 -2.91
N THR A 180 -4.09 -1.97 -2.32
CA THR A 180 -5.09 -2.91 -2.87
C THR A 180 -6.43 -2.20 -3.13
N GLY A 181 -6.96 -2.41 -4.32
CA GLY A 181 -8.17 -1.76 -4.80
C GLY A 181 -8.65 -2.40 -6.10
N PRO A 182 -9.54 -1.73 -6.85
CA PRO A 182 -10.23 -0.49 -6.48
C PRO A 182 -11.29 -0.70 -5.38
N PRO A 183 -12.00 0.35 -4.93
CA PRO A 183 -13.09 0.19 -3.97
C PRO A 183 -14.13 -0.84 -4.40
N PHE A 184 -14.70 -1.56 -3.43
CA PHE A 184 -15.81 -2.52 -3.57
C PHE A 184 -15.61 -3.79 -4.42
N GLN A 185 -14.67 -3.81 -5.36
CA GLN A 185 -14.50 -4.95 -6.27
C GLN A 185 -13.09 -4.97 -6.85
N ASP A 186 -12.46 -6.14 -6.89
CA ASP A 186 -11.21 -6.33 -7.64
C ASP A 186 -11.50 -6.27 -9.15
N ALA A 187 -10.70 -5.52 -9.91
CA ALA A 187 -10.98 -5.24 -11.32
C ALA A 187 -10.16 -6.09 -12.30
N LEU A 188 -8.85 -6.22 -12.08
CA LEU A 188 -7.95 -6.79 -13.09
C LEU A 188 -7.75 -8.30 -12.92
N PHE A 189 -7.61 -8.76 -11.68
CA PHE A 189 -7.39 -10.17 -11.37
C PHE A 189 -8.65 -10.78 -10.79
N PRO A 190 -8.99 -12.04 -11.11
CA PRO A 190 -10.21 -12.67 -10.63
C PRO A 190 -10.33 -12.55 -9.11
N PRO A 191 -11.47 -12.05 -8.60
CA PRO A 191 -11.68 -11.90 -7.18
C PRO A 191 -11.63 -13.26 -6.50
N THR A 192 -11.07 -13.29 -5.29
CA THR A 192 -11.03 -14.52 -4.48
C THR A 192 -12.33 -14.76 -3.71
N THR A 193 -13.24 -13.77 -3.69
CA THR A 193 -14.55 -13.81 -3.04
C THR A 193 -15.67 -14.22 -3.99
N PRO A 194 -16.61 -15.09 -3.54
CA PRO A 194 -17.83 -15.40 -4.28
C PRO A 194 -18.65 -14.13 -4.60
N GLY A 195 -19.10 -13.98 -5.84
CA GLY A 195 -19.85 -12.80 -6.29
C GLY A 195 -18.98 -11.59 -6.67
N GLY A 196 -17.67 -11.67 -6.43
CA GLY A 196 -16.68 -10.73 -6.93
C GLY A 196 -16.55 -9.39 -6.19
N PHE A 197 -17.43 -9.13 -5.22
CA PHE A 197 -17.30 -7.96 -4.35
C PHE A 197 -16.31 -8.24 -3.21
N THR A 198 -15.54 -7.21 -2.89
CA THR A 198 -14.54 -7.15 -1.82
C THR A 198 -14.72 -5.81 -1.11
N ARG A 199 -14.11 -5.60 0.05
CA ARG A 199 -14.10 -4.29 0.72
C ARG A 199 -15.51 -3.66 0.84
N PRO A 200 -16.47 -4.31 1.52
CA PRO A 200 -17.85 -3.83 1.64
C PRO A 200 -17.98 -2.44 2.28
N HIS A 201 -16.92 -1.94 2.91
CA HIS A 201 -16.83 -0.62 3.51
C HIS A 201 -16.07 0.38 2.62
N GLY A 202 -16.06 0.15 1.30
CA GLY A 202 -15.43 1.01 0.30
C GLY A 202 -14.00 0.58 0.02
N ILE A 203 -13.09 0.97 0.92
CA ILE A 203 -11.64 0.75 0.78
C ILE A 203 -11.08 -0.32 1.73
N THR A 204 -11.90 -0.87 2.63
CA THR A 204 -11.51 -1.87 3.64
C THR A 204 -12.55 -2.97 3.76
N ASP A 205 -12.10 -4.13 4.24
CA ASP A 205 -12.97 -5.26 4.57
C ASP A 205 -13.62 -5.16 5.96
N ILE A 206 -13.07 -4.33 6.87
CA ILE A 206 -13.69 -3.99 8.16
C ILE A 206 -14.33 -2.58 8.14
N PRO A 207 -15.34 -2.33 9.00
CA PRO A 207 -15.97 -1.01 9.10
C PRO A 207 -14.97 0.10 9.44
N LEU A 208 -15.12 1.24 8.77
CA LEU A 208 -14.51 2.52 9.11
C LEU A 208 -15.57 3.45 9.71
N ARG A 209 -15.15 4.49 10.44
CA ARG A 209 -16.06 5.50 10.98
C ARG A 209 -16.53 6.45 9.90
N TYR A 210 -17.72 6.19 9.37
CA TYR A 210 -18.43 7.09 8.46
C TYR A 210 -19.24 8.16 9.20
N GLU A 211 -19.47 9.29 8.53
CA GLU A 211 -20.36 10.36 8.95
C GLU A 211 -21.37 10.66 7.81
N PRO A 212 -22.67 10.44 8.02
CA PRO A 212 -23.29 9.79 9.19
C PRO A 212 -22.77 8.35 9.41
N GLU A 213 -22.91 7.83 10.63
CA GLU A 213 -22.47 6.47 10.98
C GLU A 213 -23.31 5.40 10.26
N LEU A 214 -22.66 4.28 9.92
CA LEU A 214 -23.33 3.09 9.40
C LEU A 214 -24.05 2.36 10.55
N GLY A 215 -25.27 1.92 10.31
CA GLY A 215 -25.99 1.03 11.21
C GLY A 215 -25.33 -0.34 11.34
N ILE A 216 -25.75 -1.12 12.34
CA ILE A 216 -25.24 -2.49 12.55
C ILE A 216 -25.58 -3.35 11.33
N GLY A 217 -24.55 -3.87 10.66
CA GLY A 217 -24.69 -4.69 9.46
C GLY A 217 -25.00 -3.90 8.18
N GLU A 218 -25.07 -2.57 8.25
CA GLU A 218 -25.15 -1.72 7.08
C GLU A 218 -23.80 -1.71 6.35
N VAL A 219 -23.86 -1.81 5.03
CA VAL A 219 -22.69 -1.67 4.13
C VAL A 219 -22.82 -0.38 3.34
N VAL A 220 -21.72 0.13 2.81
CA VAL A 220 -21.77 1.35 2.00
C VAL A 220 -22.44 1.01 0.66
N GLU A 221 -23.57 1.66 0.39
CA GLU A 221 -24.26 1.52 -0.89
C GLU A 221 -23.39 2.10 -2.02
N LYS A 222 -23.38 1.40 -3.15
CA LYS A 222 -22.49 1.69 -4.26
C LYS A 222 -23.21 1.81 -5.59
N VAL A 223 -22.66 2.63 -6.46
CA VAL A 223 -23.11 2.84 -7.84
C VAL A 223 -21.91 2.91 -8.76
N LEU A 224 -22.05 2.36 -9.97
CA LEU A 224 -21.04 2.46 -11.00
C LEU A 224 -21.14 3.84 -11.65
N VAL A 225 -20.04 4.58 -11.67
CA VAL A 225 -19.99 5.93 -12.27
C VAL A 225 -18.82 6.05 -13.20
N LYS A 226 -18.93 6.92 -14.20
CA LYS A 226 -17.85 7.23 -15.12
C LYS A 226 -16.62 7.77 -14.37
N ASN A 227 -15.44 7.27 -14.73
CA ASN A 227 -14.15 7.77 -14.27
C ASN A 227 -13.71 8.94 -15.16
N GLU A 228 -14.28 10.11 -14.92
CA GLU A 228 -13.88 11.34 -15.62
C GLU A 228 -12.40 11.64 -15.42
N GLY A 229 -11.66 11.80 -16.52
CA GLY A 229 -10.21 12.03 -16.49
C GLY A 229 -9.36 10.75 -16.46
N ALA A 230 -9.96 9.56 -16.64
CA ALA A 230 -9.23 8.33 -16.84
C ALA A 230 -8.19 8.46 -17.96
N GLY A 231 -6.95 8.12 -17.63
CA GLY A 231 -5.84 8.01 -18.59
C GLY A 231 -5.99 6.82 -19.53
N GLU A 232 -5.08 6.72 -20.51
CA GLU A 232 -5.06 5.58 -21.42
C GLU A 232 -4.81 4.26 -20.66
N GLY A 233 -5.70 3.29 -20.86
CA GLY A 233 -5.63 1.99 -20.18
C GLY A 233 -6.07 2.00 -18.71
N GLU A 234 -6.58 3.11 -18.19
CA GLU A 234 -7.24 3.18 -16.89
C GLU A 234 -8.72 2.75 -16.99
N LEU A 235 -9.34 2.36 -15.87
CA LEU A 235 -10.75 2.01 -15.83
C LEU A 235 -11.63 3.21 -16.23
N GLU A 236 -12.57 2.98 -17.16
CA GLU A 236 -13.54 3.99 -17.59
C GLU A 236 -14.66 4.23 -16.57
N GLU A 237 -14.86 3.30 -15.63
CA GLU A 237 -15.90 3.37 -14.60
C GLU A 237 -15.36 2.90 -13.24
N CYS A 238 -15.86 3.51 -12.17
CA CYS A 238 -15.50 3.20 -10.79
C CYS A 238 -16.76 2.90 -9.97
N TRP A 239 -16.69 1.90 -9.08
CA TRP A 239 -17.68 1.77 -8.02
C TRP A 239 -17.47 2.85 -6.97
N MET A 240 -18.48 3.68 -6.75
CA MET A 240 -18.45 4.84 -5.86
C MET A 240 -19.62 4.80 -4.89
N GLN A 241 -19.62 5.62 -3.83
CA GLN A 241 -20.78 5.74 -2.94
C GLN A 241 -21.97 6.34 -3.71
N ILE A 242 -23.19 5.90 -3.36
CA ILE A 242 -24.40 6.63 -3.75
C ILE A 242 -24.40 7.99 -3.06
N GLU A 243 -24.79 9.04 -3.78
CA GLU A 243 -24.91 10.40 -3.24
C GLU A 243 -26.20 10.59 -2.43
N PRO A 244 -26.19 11.33 -1.31
CA PRO A 244 -25.03 12.03 -0.75
C PRO A 244 -24.03 11.09 -0.07
N ALA A 245 -22.76 11.18 -0.47
CA ALA A 245 -21.71 10.29 0.02
C ALA A 245 -21.40 10.51 1.50
N ARG A 246 -21.23 9.41 2.24
CA ARG A 246 -20.78 9.46 3.64
C ARG A 246 -19.30 9.86 3.70
N GLN A 247 -18.93 10.54 4.76
CA GLN A 247 -17.57 11.06 4.95
C GLN A 247 -16.79 10.14 5.90
N LEU A 248 -15.52 9.86 5.63
CA LEU A 248 -14.65 9.11 6.55
C LEU A 248 -14.21 10.04 7.69
N GLY A 249 -14.98 10.10 8.77
CA GLY A 249 -14.86 11.11 9.82
C GLY A 249 -13.47 11.19 10.45
N ASN A 250 -12.83 10.04 10.71
CA ASN A 250 -11.50 9.99 11.36
C ASN A 250 -10.33 10.17 10.38
N LEU A 251 -10.56 10.00 9.07
CA LEU A 251 -9.54 10.25 8.05
C LEU A 251 -9.69 11.67 7.43
N ARG A 252 -10.76 12.38 7.80
CA ARG A 252 -11.05 13.71 7.30
C ARG A 252 -9.93 14.68 7.66
N GLY A 253 -9.35 15.31 6.64
CA GLY A 253 -8.23 16.26 6.81
C GLY A 253 -6.85 15.62 7.00
N MET A 254 -6.77 14.29 7.10
CA MET A 254 -5.49 13.57 7.08
C MET A 254 -4.85 13.70 5.71
N LYS A 255 -3.54 13.99 5.67
CA LYS A 255 -2.82 14.07 4.41
C LYS A 255 -2.47 12.67 3.91
N VAL A 256 -2.98 12.33 2.74
CA VAL A 256 -2.79 11.03 2.11
C VAL A 256 -2.12 11.18 0.74
N LEU A 257 -1.11 10.36 0.49
CA LEU A 257 -0.56 10.12 -0.83
C LEU A 257 -0.95 8.72 -1.27
N VAL A 258 -1.54 8.60 -2.46
CA VAL A 258 -1.50 7.36 -3.23
C VAL A 258 -0.43 7.54 -4.28
N GLU A 259 0.52 6.61 -4.35
CA GLU A 259 1.55 6.58 -5.38
C GLU A 259 1.38 5.33 -6.25
N THR A 260 1.60 5.48 -7.55
CA THR A 260 1.47 4.40 -8.53
C THR A 260 2.57 4.46 -9.59
N GLY A 261 3.25 3.33 -9.78
CA GLY A 261 4.28 3.12 -10.80
C GLY A 261 3.72 3.12 -12.22
N GLU A 262 4.54 3.58 -13.18
CA GLU A 262 4.15 3.74 -14.58
C GLU A 262 3.66 2.42 -15.21
N ALA A 263 4.40 1.34 -14.99
CA ALA A 263 4.15 0.03 -15.57
C ALA A 263 3.30 -0.87 -14.69
N SER A 264 2.85 -0.40 -13.52
CA SER A 264 2.10 -1.23 -12.58
C SER A 264 0.66 -1.46 -13.02
N PHE A 265 0.11 -2.63 -12.66
CA PHE A 265 -1.31 -2.90 -12.81
C PHE A 265 -2.20 -1.97 -11.98
N HIS A 266 -1.64 -1.34 -10.95
CA HIS A 266 -2.34 -0.33 -10.17
C HIS A 266 -2.65 0.93 -10.97
N ARG A 267 -1.89 1.24 -12.03
CA ARG A 267 -2.21 2.34 -12.97
C ARG A 267 -3.63 2.19 -13.52
N VAL A 268 -4.10 0.96 -13.71
CA VAL A 268 -5.44 0.67 -14.22
C VAL A 268 -6.55 1.22 -13.30
N TYR A 269 -6.38 1.20 -11.98
CA TYR A 269 -7.51 1.41 -11.07
C TYR A 269 -7.27 2.32 -9.86
N ASP A 270 -6.04 2.72 -9.54
CA ASP A 270 -5.77 3.57 -8.37
C ASP A 270 -6.48 4.93 -8.46
N GLY A 271 -6.76 5.41 -9.68
CA GLY A 271 -7.62 6.58 -9.91
C GLY A 271 -9.02 6.44 -9.27
N CYS A 272 -9.61 5.24 -9.27
CA CYS A 272 -10.87 4.97 -8.58
C CYS A 272 -10.71 5.03 -7.05
N THR A 273 -9.60 4.52 -6.50
CA THR A 273 -9.29 4.61 -5.06
C THR A 273 -9.15 6.07 -4.63
N VAL A 274 -8.41 6.88 -5.40
CA VAL A 274 -8.24 8.32 -5.17
C VAL A 274 -9.58 9.04 -5.26
N LYS A 275 -10.39 8.75 -6.28
CA LYS A 275 -11.72 9.34 -6.45
C LYS A 275 -12.62 9.03 -5.24
N TYR A 276 -12.59 7.80 -4.73
CA TYR A 276 -13.37 7.39 -3.57
C TYR A 276 -12.94 8.10 -2.29
N LEU A 277 -11.64 8.17 -2.03
CA LEU A 277 -11.09 8.90 -0.89
C LEU A 277 -11.51 10.37 -0.92
N ARG A 278 -11.47 11.03 -2.08
CA ARG A 278 -11.96 12.41 -2.26
C ARG A 278 -13.45 12.53 -2.01
N GLN A 279 -14.26 11.61 -2.55
CA GLN A 279 -15.71 11.58 -2.34
C GLN A 279 -16.05 11.44 -0.84
N ALA A 280 -15.25 10.65 -0.11
CA ALA A 280 -15.38 10.43 1.31
C ALA A 280 -14.73 11.53 2.19
N GLY A 281 -14.28 12.64 1.61
CA GLY A 281 -13.76 13.80 2.35
C GLY A 281 -12.32 13.69 2.84
N VAL A 282 -11.56 12.72 2.34
CA VAL A 282 -10.13 12.57 2.64
C VAL A 282 -9.31 13.49 1.71
N TRP A 283 -8.33 14.19 2.28
CA TRP A 283 -7.38 14.95 1.48
C TRP A 283 -6.36 13.98 0.87
N VAL A 284 -6.44 13.77 -0.44
CA VAL A 284 -5.59 12.81 -1.15
C VAL A 284 -5.02 13.37 -2.44
N GLU A 285 -3.70 13.23 -2.55
CA GLU A 285 -2.94 13.43 -3.77
C GLU A 285 -2.65 12.10 -4.44
N TRP A 286 -2.54 12.13 -5.77
CA TRP A 286 -2.16 10.97 -6.56
C TRP A 286 -0.85 11.29 -7.26
N MET A 287 0.23 10.62 -6.85
CA MET A 287 1.52 10.69 -7.52
C MET A 287 1.60 9.56 -8.54
N LYS A 288 1.79 9.96 -9.80
CA LYS A 288 1.88 9.03 -10.92
C LYS A 288 3.30 9.07 -11.49
N LEU A 289 4.08 8.03 -11.23
CA LEU A 289 5.40 7.91 -11.87
C LEU A 289 5.22 7.81 -13.39
N GLY A 290 6.07 8.54 -14.13
CA GLY A 290 5.99 8.67 -15.60
C GLY A 290 5.10 9.84 -16.07
N GLU A 291 4.40 10.53 -15.17
CA GLU A 291 3.53 11.65 -15.50
C GLU A 291 3.81 12.91 -14.67
N GLY A 292 3.37 14.07 -15.19
CA GLY A 292 3.42 15.34 -14.46
C GLY A 292 4.82 15.70 -13.97
N GLU A 293 4.92 16.04 -12.68
CA GLU A 293 6.19 16.36 -12.01
C GLU A 293 7.14 15.15 -11.92
N GLN A 294 6.61 13.93 -12.03
CA GLN A 294 7.36 12.67 -11.96
C GLN A 294 7.57 12.04 -13.35
N SER A 295 7.43 12.81 -14.43
CA SER A 295 7.70 12.38 -15.81
C SER A 295 9.14 11.91 -16.08
N GLY A 296 10.08 12.17 -15.16
CA GLY A 296 11.44 11.64 -15.19
C GLY A 296 11.59 10.20 -14.68
N ILE A 297 10.64 9.70 -13.88
CA ILE A 297 10.72 8.40 -13.21
C ILE A 297 9.86 7.41 -14.00
N ASN A 298 10.50 6.61 -14.85
CA ASN A 298 9.81 5.76 -15.82
C ASN A 298 10.18 4.28 -15.66
N GLY A 299 9.27 3.42 -16.09
CA GLY A 299 9.48 1.98 -16.22
C GLY A 299 9.28 1.18 -14.95
N ASN A 300 8.71 1.79 -13.91
CA ASN A 300 8.54 1.18 -12.60
C ASN A 300 7.29 0.31 -12.50
N GLY A 301 7.46 -0.90 -11.96
CA GLY A 301 6.38 -1.86 -11.71
C GLY A 301 5.89 -1.84 -10.26
N HIS A 302 5.13 -2.87 -9.87
CA HIS A 302 4.52 -2.96 -8.54
C HIS A 302 5.55 -3.07 -7.40
N MET A 303 6.78 -3.53 -7.69
CA MET A 303 7.85 -3.72 -6.71
C MET A 303 8.89 -2.60 -6.79
N GLN A 304 8.47 -1.39 -7.15
CA GLN A 304 9.30 -0.20 -7.39
C GLN A 304 10.34 0.15 -6.31
N PHE A 305 10.13 -0.23 -5.04
CA PHE A 305 11.11 -0.07 -3.96
C PHE A 305 12.26 -1.09 -3.98
N LEU A 306 12.15 -2.12 -4.81
CA LEU A 306 13.17 -3.14 -5.08
C LEU A 306 13.84 -2.94 -6.45
N GLU A 307 13.41 -1.93 -7.21
CA GLU A 307 13.84 -1.67 -8.58
C GLU A 307 15.09 -0.78 -8.63
N GLU A 308 15.74 -0.70 -9.80
CA GLU A 308 17.04 -0.07 -9.99
C GLU A 308 17.04 1.40 -9.55
N ASN A 309 16.03 2.17 -9.96
CA ASN A 309 15.85 3.59 -9.65
C ASN A 309 15.03 3.85 -8.36
N SER A 310 14.90 2.87 -7.45
CA SER A 310 14.06 3.01 -6.23
C SER A 310 14.38 4.24 -5.38
N ASP A 311 15.62 4.71 -5.39
CA ASP A 311 16.06 5.84 -4.56
C ASP A 311 15.56 7.18 -5.12
N GLU A 312 15.35 7.28 -6.45
CA GLU A 312 14.68 8.44 -7.07
C GLU A 312 13.23 8.54 -6.59
N ILE A 313 12.56 7.39 -6.47
CA ILE A 313 11.20 7.28 -5.94
C ILE A 313 11.17 7.65 -4.46
N ALA A 314 12.10 7.11 -3.67
CA ALA A 314 12.22 7.47 -2.26
C ALA A 314 12.39 8.99 -2.07
N GLY A 315 13.15 9.65 -2.95
CA GLY A 315 13.34 11.10 -2.93
C GLY A 315 12.06 11.90 -3.16
N VAL A 316 11.23 11.52 -4.14
CA VAL A 316 9.96 12.23 -4.37
C VAL A 316 8.93 11.96 -3.26
N LEU A 317 8.91 10.73 -2.72
CA LEU A 317 8.07 10.38 -1.57
C LEU A 317 8.50 11.15 -0.31
N GLU A 318 9.81 11.25 -0.06
CA GLU A 318 10.35 12.03 1.06
C GLU A 318 10.02 13.52 0.93
N GLY A 319 10.18 14.09 -0.27
CA GLY A 319 9.80 15.48 -0.55
C GLY A 319 8.33 15.74 -0.22
N TRP A 320 7.45 14.82 -0.61
CA TRP A 320 6.04 14.88 -0.26
C TRP A 320 5.81 14.75 1.26
N ILE A 321 6.45 13.77 1.92
CA ILE A 321 6.34 13.55 3.37
C ILE A 321 6.72 14.82 4.13
N ARG A 322 7.85 15.45 3.77
CA ARG A 322 8.31 16.69 4.41
C ARG A 322 7.28 17.80 4.24
N SER A 323 6.76 18.01 3.05
CA SER A 323 5.70 19.01 2.79
C SER A 323 4.40 18.71 3.57
N ALA A 324 4.04 17.43 3.69
CA ALA A 324 2.86 16.99 4.41
C ALA A 324 2.97 17.33 5.92
N VAL A 325 4.13 17.08 6.55
CA VAL A 325 4.28 17.26 8.00
C VAL A 325 4.79 18.64 8.42
N GLN A 326 5.38 19.45 7.52
CA GLN A 326 5.87 20.81 7.82
C GLN A 326 4.78 21.82 8.17
N GLY A 327 3.51 21.53 7.87
CA GLY A 327 2.39 22.43 8.15
C GLY A 327 1.79 22.29 9.55
N GLU A 328 2.34 21.44 10.41
CA GLU A 328 1.77 21.08 11.72
C GLU A 328 2.61 21.59 12.90
N ASP A 329 3.51 22.55 12.66
CA ASP A 329 4.46 23.06 13.65
C ASP A 329 3.80 23.71 14.88
N VAL A 330 4.18 23.14 16.04
CA VAL A 330 4.51 23.76 17.35
C VAL A 330 3.40 24.50 18.12
#